data_AF-A0A7W0QJF9-F1
#
_entry.id   AF-A0A7W0QJF9-F1
#
_cell.length_a   1.000
_cell.length_b   1.000
_cell.length_c   1.000
_cell.angle_alpha   90.00
_cell.angle_beta   90.00
_cell.angle_gamma   90.00
#
_symmetry.space_group_name_H-M   'P 1'
#
loop_
_entity.id
_entity.type
_entity.pdbx_description
1 polymer ?
#
loop_
_entity_poly.entity_id
_entity_poly.type
_entity_poly.pdbx_seq_one_letter_code
_entity_poly.pdbx_strand_id
1 'polypeptide(L)'
;MQVRPPRSENRVRNLVNDVSTTPQKTPTSLEIAQAATLRPILDVAADAGLQADEIEPYGRYKAKVDLSVLERLADRPDAKLINVTAITPTPAGEGKTTTSVSLTQGLGVLGKNPVLCLREASLGPVFGVKGGAAGGGYAQVVPMEDLNLHFTGDLHAITAANNLLSALIDAHLMHGNALGLDPLSISWRRCLDMNDRSLRDVVTGLGGKANGYPRQTGFDITAASEIMALVAVARDLHDLRERLGKITVGQTYDGEPVTAEQLRAAGSLAVVLKEAVKPNLVQTLEGQPAFVHCGPFANIAHGNNSLVADRVALKLGDYVVTESGFASDMGMEKFFDITCRIGELRPDAVVLVATVRALKHHAGDPEGGLDAIEMGAQNLARHIGIVNGYGLQAVVGVNAFPTDTDEELE
;
A
#
# COMPACT_ATOMS: atom_id res chain seq x y z
N MET A 1 78.09 26.78 -7.82
CA MET A 1 77.36 25.52 -8.08
C MET A 1 77.07 24.86 -6.74
N GLN A 2 75.86 25.01 -6.21
CA GLN A 2 75.38 24.28 -5.03
C GLN A 2 74.12 23.52 -5.45
N VAL A 3 74.19 22.20 -5.27
CA VAL A 3 73.20 21.22 -5.72
C VAL A 3 72.06 21.15 -4.70
N ARG A 4 70.82 21.24 -5.17
CA ARG A 4 69.58 21.11 -4.37
C ARG A 4 69.34 19.64 -3.96
N PRO A 5 68.78 19.36 -2.77
CA PRO A 5 68.21 18.05 -2.46
C PRO A 5 66.77 17.90 -3.01
N PRO A 6 66.27 16.66 -3.18
CA PRO A 6 65.05 16.39 -3.95
C PRO A 6 63.76 16.60 -3.13
N ARG A 7 62.75 17.14 -3.82
CA ARG A 7 61.36 17.29 -3.39
C ARG A 7 60.70 15.90 -3.33
N SER A 8 60.38 15.34 -2.16
CA SER A 8 59.40 14.23 -2.11
C SER A 8 58.71 13.91 -0.76
N GLU A 9 58.79 14.73 0.29
CA GLU A 9 58.12 14.38 1.57
C GLU A 9 56.98 15.28 2.06
N ASN A 10 56.55 16.29 1.28
CA ASN A 10 55.49 17.23 1.71
C ASN A 10 54.17 17.12 0.95
N ARG A 11 53.81 15.93 0.43
CA ARG A 11 52.55 15.72 -0.32
C ARG A 11 51.51 14.80 0.35
N VAL A 12 51.69 14.44 1.62
CA VAL A 12 50.75 13.57 2.36
C VAL A 12 50.17 14.24 3.63
N ARG A 13 50.20 15.58 3.73
CA ARG A 13 49.66 16.29 4.92
C ARG A 13 48.58 17.35 4.65
N ASN A 14 48.10 17.51 3.42
CA ASN A 14 47.10 18.55 3.10
C ASN A 14 45.79 17.99 2.47
N LEU A 15 45.32 16.82 2.91
CA LEU A 15 43.97 16.33 2.56
C LEU A 15 43.04 16.16 3.79
N VAL A 16 43.48 16.65 4.95
CA VAL A 16 42.66 16.72 6.16
C VAL A 16 42.66 18.17 6.60
N ASN A 17 41.85 19.00 5.93
CA ASN A 17 41.34 20.30 6.39
C ASN A 17 40.61 20.97 5.21
N ASP A 18 39.49 20.36 4.81
CA ASP A 18 38.39 21.12 4.21
C ASP A 18 37.08 20.42 4.58
N VAL A 19 36.84 20.31 5.90
CA VAL A 19 35.48 20.06 6.39
C VAL A 19 34.79 21.40 6.32
N SER A 20 34.10 21.64 5.20
CA SER A 20 33.17 22.75 5.09
C SER A 20 32.19 22.67 6.25
N THR A 21 32.25 23.63 7.17
CA THR A 21 31.37 23.76 8.34
C THR A 21 29.98 24.30 7.99
N THR A 22 29.54 24.11 6.74
CA THR A 22 28.14 24.31 6.37
C THR A 22 27.42 23.02 6.71
N PRO A 23 26.38 23.01 7.59
CA PRO A 23 25.58 21.81 7.78
C PRO A 23 25.02 21.42 6.41
N GLN A 24 25.52 20.31 5.86
CA GLN A 24 24.98 19.74 4.64
C GLN A 24 23.55 19.37 4.96
N LYS A 25 22.60 20.17 4.47
CA LYS A 25 21.17 19.93 4.67
C LYS A 25 20.86 18.55 4.10
N THR A 26 20.49 17.60 4.95
CA THR A 26 20.04 16.28 4.49
C THR A 26 18.90 16.50 3.49
N PRO A 27 19.02 15.99 2.25
CA PRO A 27 18.00 16.21 1.23
C PRO A 27 16.69 15.56 1.70
N THR A 28 15.58 16.22 1.39
CA THR A 28 14.25 15.69 1.62
C THR A 28 14.00 14.46 0.73
N SER A 29 13.08 13.58 1.11
CA SER A 29 12.72 12.42 0.27
C SER A 29 12.32 12.82 -1.15
N LEU A 30 11.62 13.95 -1.32
CA LEU A 30 11.24 14.46 -2.63
C LEU A 30 12.46 14.90 -3.46
N GLU A 31 13.41 15.62 -2.87
CA GLU A 31 14.66 16.02 -3.54
C GLU A 31 15.47 14.79 -3.98
N ILE A 32 15.52 13.74 -3.15
CA ILE A 32 16.17 12.47 -3.50
C ILE A 32 15.46 11.81 -4.69
N ALA A 33 14.11 11.73 -4.66
CA ALA A 33 13.33 11.11 -5.72
C ALA A 33 13.44 11.87 -7.06
N GLN A 34 13.46 13.21 -7.02
CA GLN A 34 13.61 14.05 -8.22
C GLN A 34 15.01 14.00 -8.82
N ALA A 35 16.05 13.77 -8.00
CA ALA A 35 17.41 13.62 -8.47
C ALA A 35 17.72 12.23 -9.05
N ALA A 36 16.85 11.24 -8.82
CA ALA A 36 17.06 9.87 -9.27
C ALA A 36 16.94 9.73 -10.80
N THR A 37 17.88 8.99 -11.40
CA THR A 37 17.79 8.61 -12.81
C THR A 37 17.03 7.29 -12.93
N LEU A 38 15.76 7.37 -13.32
CA LEU A 38 14.88 6.20 -13.40
C LEU A 38 15.16 5.37 -14.64
N ARG A 39 15.10 4.04 -14.49
CA ARG A 39 15.18 3.11 -15.63
C ARG A 39 13.85 3.12 -16.39
N PRO A 40 13.86 2.98 -17.74
CA PRO A 40 12.63 2.68 -18.47
C PRO A 40 11.91 1.47 -17.88
N ILE A 41 10.59 1.57 -17.71
CA ILE A 41 9.82 0.51 -17.04
C ILE A 41 9.86 -0.82 -17.80
N LEU A 42 10.00 -0.77 -19.12
CA LEU A 42 10.14 -1.95 -19.97
C LEU A 42 11.44 -2.72 -19.66
N ASP A 43 12.52 -2.02 -19.29
CA ASP A 43 13.78 -2.67 -18.92
C ASP A 43 13.66 -3.35 -17.55
N VAL A 44 12.98 -2.70 -16.59
CA VAL A 44 12.68 -3.28 -15.27
C VAL A 44 11.78 -4.51 -15.42
N ALA A 45 10.76 -4.43 -16.29
CA ALA A 45 9.86 -5.54 -16.59
C ALA A 45 10.60 -6.74 -17.22
N ALA A 46 11.47 -6.47 -18.21
CA ALA A 46 12.26 -7.49 -18.88
C ALA A 46 13.21 -8.20 -17.90
N ASP A 47 13.90 -7.46 -17.03
CA ASP A 47 14.76 -8.03 -15.98
C ASP A 47 13.97 -8.91 -14.99
N ALA A 48 12.72 -8.54 -14.70
CA ALA A 48 11.82 -9.33 -13.86
C ALA A 48 11.22 -10.56 -14.57
N GLY A 49 11.48 -10.74 -15.87
CA GLY A 49 10.98 -11.88 -16.66
C GLY A 49 9.57 -11.72 -17.24
N LEU A 50 9.08 -10.48 -17.34
CA LEU A 50 7.84 -10.15 -18.02
C LEU A 50 8.05 -10.00 -19.54
N GLN A 51 7.06 -10.41 -20.32
CA GLN A 51 7.08 -10.30 -21.78
C GLN A 51 6.48 -8.96 -22.23
N ALA A 52 6.87 -8.48 -23.42
CA ALA A 52 6.48 -7.16 -23.90
C ALA A 52 4.96 -7.00 -24.10
N ASP A 53 4.26 -8.08 -24.41
CA ASP A 53 2.80 -8.16 -24.58
C ASP A 53 2.03 -8.29 -23.26
N GLU A 54 2.72 -8.52 -22.14
CA GLU A 54 2.15 -8.54 -20.79
C GLU A 54 2.23 -7.18 -20.10
N ILE A 55 2.82 -6.17 -20.75
CA ILE A 55 3.08 -4.85 -20.18
C ILE A 55 2.32 -3.77 -20.94
N GLU A 56 1.58 -2.96 -20.20
CA GLU A 56 0.84 -1.80 -20.72
C GLU A 56 1.45 -0.51 -20.15
N PRO A 57 2.32 0.21 -20.87
CA PRO A 57 3.02 1.38 -20.34
C PRO A 57 2.10 2.57 -20.06
N TYR A 58 2.28 3.20 -18.90
CA TYR A 58 1.66 4.45 -18.49
C TYR A 58 2.71 5.56 -18.43
N GLY A 59 3.19 5.95 -19.61
CA GLY A 59 4.39 6.78 -19.75
C GLY A 59 5.65 5.91 -19.69
N ARG A 60 6.78 6.49 -19.23
CA ARG A 60 8.10 5.84 -19.34
C ARG A 60 8.49 4.98 -18.15
N TYR A 61 7.93 5.25 -16.96
CA TYR A 61 8.45 4.74 -15.68
C TYR A 61 7.42 3.96 -14.86
N LYS A 62 6.24 3.67 -15.43
CA LYS A 62 5.19 2.87 -14.81
C LYS A 62 4.39 2.13 -15.87
N ALA A 63 3.84 0.98 -15.52
CA ALA A 63 3.03 0.16 -16.43
C ALA A 63 2.00 -0.66 -15.65
N LYS A 64 0.93 -1.10 -16.31
CA LYS A 64 0.09 -2.19 -15.82
C LYS A 64 0.61 -3.52 -16.33
N VAL A 65 0.43 -4.57 -15.54
CA VAL A 65 0.80 -5.94 -15.91
C VAL A 65 -0.45 -6.76 -16.15
N ASP A 66 -0.56 -7.36 -17.34
CA ASP A 66 -1.67 -8.23 -17.71
C ASP A 66 -1.63 -9.54 -16.90
N LEU A 67 -2.81 -10.06 -16.54
CA LEU A 67 -2.91 -11.23 -15.68
C LEU A 67 -2.59 -12.55 -16.39
N SER A 68 -2.46 -12.56 -17.72
CA SER A 68 -1.98 -13.72 -18.50
C SER A 68 -0.60 -14.23 -18.06
N VAL A 69 0.21 -13.38 -17.42
CA VAL A 69 1.48 -13.79 -16.78
C VAL A 69 1.30 -14.93 -15.78
N LEU A 70 0.17 -14.97 -15.06
CA LEU A 70 -0.13 -16.01 -14.08
C LEU A 70 -0.39 -17.36 -14.76
N GLU A 71 -0.99 -17.36 -15.95
CA GLU A 71 -1.20 -18.57 -16.75
C GLU A 71 0.13 -19.06 -17.33
N ARG A 72 0.93 -18.15 -17.89
CA ARG A 72 2.25 -18.48 -18.46
C ARG A 72 3.21 -19.04 -17.42
N LEU A 73 3.18 -18.51 -16.20
CA LEU A 73 4.07 -18.89 -15.10
C LEU A 73 3.42 -19.85 -14.09
N ALA A 74 2.31 -20.51 -14.44
CA ALA A 74 1.57 -21.38 -13.53
C ALA A 74 2.45 -22.48 -12.91
N ASP A 75 3.32 -23.10 -13.72
CA ASP A 75 4.21 -24.20 -13.31
C ASP A 75 5.48 -23.74 -12.58
N ARG A 76 5.75 -22.42 -12.52
CA ARG A 76 6.91 -21.90 -11.81
C ARG A 76 6.63 -21.94 -10.30
N PRO A 77 7.54 -22.46 -9.46
CA PRO A 77 7.35 -22.45 -8.02
C PRO A 77 7.28 -21.01 -7.50
N ASP A 78 6.46 -20.80 -6.47
CA ASP A 78 6.33 -19.50 -5.83
C ASP A 78 7.63 -19.11 -5.11
N ALA A 79 7.95 -17.83 -5.19
CA ALA A 79 9.01 -17.18 -4.42
C ALA A 79 8.75 -17.24 -2.91
N LYS A 80 9.77 -16.88 -2.12
CA LYS A 80 9.64 -16.76 -0.67
C LYS A 80 8.84 -15.52 -0.29
N LEU A 81 7.74 -15.68 0.43
CA LEU A 81 6.86 -14.58 0.82
C LEU A 81 7.26 -14.01 2.19
N ILE A 82 7.68 -12.74 2.22
CA ILE A 82 8.08 -12.02 3.43
C ILE A 82 7.04 -10.95 3.71
N ASN A 83 6.38 -11.02 4.87
CA ASN A 83 5.47 -9.97 5.33
C ASN A 83 6.22 -9.02 6.27
N VAL A 84 6.21 -7.73 5.95
CA VAL A 84 6.69 -6.66 6.83
C VAL A 84 5.52 -6.08 7.59
N THR A 85 5.59 -6.12 8.91
CA THR A 85 4.63 -5.52 9.83
C THR A 85 5.37 -4.64 10.84
N ALA A 86 4.66 -4.05 11.80
CA ALA A 86 5.25 -3.20 12.82
C ALA A 86 4.63 -3.46 14.19
N ILE A 87 5.24 -2.87 15.21
CA ILE A 87 4.62 -2.64 16.51
C ILE A 87 3.44 -1.66 16.39
N THR A 88 2.68 -1.49 17.47
CA THR A 88 1.52 -0.60 17.49
C THR A 88 1.97 0.83 17.14
N PRO A 89 1.35 1.50 16.14
CA PRO A 89 1.83 2.80 15.67
C PRO A 89 1.83 3.87 16.75
N THR A 90 2.84 4.71 16.72
CA THR A 90 3.01 5.87 17.61
C THR A 90 3.17 7.16 16.79
N PRO A 91 2.96 8.34 17.40
CA PRO A 91 3.28 9.61 16.74
C PRO A 91 4.75 9.76 16.32
N ALA A 92 5.67 8.98 16.90
CA ALA A 92 7.10 9.01 16.55
C ALA A 92 7.38 8.41 15.17
N GLY A 93 6.53 7.48 14.71
CA GLY A 93 6.64 6.78 13.44
C GLY A 93 7.64 5.63 13.45
N GLU A 94 7.24 4.49 12.89
CA GLU A 94 8.06 3.27 12.92
C GLU A 94 8.85 3.05 11.62
N GLY A 95 8.45 3.66 10.50
CA GLY A 95 9.16 3.53 9.21
C GLY A 95 8.97 2.16 8.53
N LYS A 96 7.83 1.50 8.73
CA LYS A 96 7.55 0.17 8.15
C LYS A 96 7.81 0.10 6.64
N THR A 97 7.23 1.01 5.86
CA THR A 97 7.41 0.99 4.39
C THR A 97 8.83 1.28 3.97
N THR A 98 9.55 2.15 4.70
CA THR A 98 10.99 2.34 4.50
C THR A 98 11.75 1.03 4.67
N THR A 99 11.35 0.19 5.63
CA THR A 99 11.94 -1.14 5.86
C THR A 99 11.60 -2.13 4.76
N SER A 100 10.35 -2.13 4.27
CA SER A 100 9.94 -2.97 3.13
C SER A 100 10.78 -2.68 1.89
N VAL A 101 11.01 -1.39 1.60
CA VAL A 101 11.82 -0.96 0.46
C VAL A 101 13.30 -1.24 0.69
N SER A 102 13.84 -0.93 1.87
CA SER A 102 15.27 -1.16 2.17
C SER A 102 15.62 -2.65 2.21
N LEU A 103 14.72 -3.51 2.70
CA LEU A 103 14.88 -4.97 2.65
C LEU A 103 14.92 -5.45 1.20
N THR A 104 14.06 -4.92 0.33
CA THR A 104 14.06 -5.23 -1.10
C THR A 104 15.38 -4.81 -1.74
N GLN A 105 15.84 -3.57 -1.52
CA GLN A 105 17.13 -3.09 -2.01
C GLN A 105 18.30 -3.94 -1.49
N GLY A 106 18.32 -4.24 -0.19
CA GLY A 106 19.34 -5.07 0.45
C GLY A 106 19.40 -6.48 -0.13
N LEU A 107 18.26 -7.13 -0.38
CA LEU A 107 18.22 -8.42 -1.06
C LEU A 107 18.79 -8.34 -2.49
N GLY A 108 18.54 -7.24 -3.20
CA GLY A 108 19.13 -6.97 -4.51
C GLY A 108 20.65 -6.83 -4.45
N VAL A 109 21.17 -6.10 -3.46
CA VAL A 109 22.62 -5.98 -3.20
C VAL A 109 23.27 -7.34 -2.93
N LEU A 110 22.55 -8.26 -2.27
CA LEU A 110 22.99 -9.64 -2.05
C LEU A 110 22.88 -10.54 -3.30
N GLY A 111 22.51 -9.98 -4.46
CA GLY A 111 22.37 -10.71 -5.71
C GLY A 111 21.16 -11.63 -5.77
N LYS A 112 20.13 -11.37 -4.96
CA LYS A 112 18.82 -12.03 -5.07
C LYS A 112 17.93 -11.27 -6.05
N ASN A 113 16.83 -11.89 -6.47
CA ASN A 113 15.80 -11.25 -7.30
C ASN A 113 14.54 -10.91 -6.48
N PRO A 114 14.55 -9.86 -5.66
CA PRO A 114 13.39 -9.48 -4.86
C PRO A 114 12.36 -8.70 -5.69
N VAL A 115 11.08 -8.89 -5.36
CA VAL A 115 9.97 -8.10 -5.87
C VAL A 115 9.22 -7.50 -4.69
N LEU A 116 8.99 -6.20 -4.72
CA LEU A 116 8.27 -5.49 -3.66
C LEU A 116 6.78 -5.36 -4.00
N CYS A 117 5.89 -5.49 -3.02
CA CYS A 117 4.46 -5.21 -3.14
C CYS A 117 4.04 -4.20 -2.07
N LEU A 118 3.46 -3.08 -2.49
CA LEU A 118 2.97 -2.00 -1.64
C LEU A 118 1.55 -1.59 -2.01
N ARG A 119 0.93 -0.82 -1.13
CA ARG A 119 -0.38 -0.20 -1.33
C ARG A 119 -0.26 1.15 -2.03
N GLU A 120 -1.24 1.46 -2.86
CA GLU A 120 -1.43 2.80 -3.41
C GLU A 120 -1.94 3.75 -2.32
N ALA A 121 -1.40 4.96 -2.26
CA ALA A 121 -1.86 5.99 -1.34
C ALA A 121 -3.11 6.68 -1.88
N SER A 122 -4.06 7.00 -0.99
CA SER A 122 -5.18 7.88 -1.33
C SER A 122 -4.68 9.30 -1.63
N LEU A 123 -5.30 9.95 -2.61
CA LEU A 123 -5.00 11.31 -3.09
C LEU A 123 -5.33 12.37 -2.04
N GLY A 124 -6.48 12.25 -1.38
CA GLY A 124 -6.98 13.26 -0.43
C GLY A 124 -5.99 13.63 0.68
N PRO A 125 -5.38 12.65 1.39
CA PRO A 125 -4.38 12.88 2.42
C PRO A 125 -3.11 13.62 1.98
N VAL A 126 -2.74 13.53 0.69
CA VAL A 126 -1.54 14.20 0.15
C VAL A 126 -1.66 15.72 0.23
N PHE A 127 -2.87 16.26 0.08
CA PHE A 127 -3.15 17.68 0.26
C PHE A 127 -3.47 18.06 1.71
N GLY A 128 -3.32 17.13 2.65
CA GLY A 128 -3.50 17.31 4.08
C GLY A 128 -2.18 17.24 4.85
N VAL A 129 -2.16 16.47 5.94
CA VAL A 129 -1.01 16.36 6.86
C VAL A 129 -0.11 15.16 6.53
N LYS A 130 -0.58 14.20 5.72
CA LYS A 130 0.10 12.92 5.54
C LYS A 130 0.92 12.91 4.25
N GLY A 131 2.25 12.97 4.39
CA GLY A 131 3.20 12.74 3.29
C GLY A 131 3.24 11.28 2.82
N GLY A 132 3.74 11.08 1.60
CA GLY A 132 3.53 9.89 0.75
C GLY A 132 3.88 8.51 1.34
N ALA A 133 3.24 7.47 0.79
CA ALA A 133 3.29 6.08 1.26
C ALA A 133 4.32 5.19 0.55
N ALA A 134 5.35 5.77 -0.08
CA ALA A 134 6.29 5.06 -0.95
C ALA A 134 7.68 4.83 -0.31
N GLY A 135 7.77 4.85 1.03
CA GLY A 135 9.05 4.78 1.75
C GLY A 135 9.62 6.17 2.09
N GLY A 136 10.92 6.25 2.37
CA GLY A 136 11.58 7.50 2.77
C GLY A 136 13.11 7.45 2.67
N GLY A 137 13.74 8.63 2.58
CA GLY A 137 15.20 8.71 2.46
C GLY A 137 15.71 8.07 1.18
N TYR A 138 16.67 7.16 1.24
CA TYR A 138 17.17 6.42 0.06
C TYR A 138 16.48 5.08 -0.17
N ALA A 139 15.44 4.78 0.61
CA ALA A 139 14.60 3.60 0.46
C ALA A 139 13.20 4.04 0.02
N GLN A 140 13.05 4.30 -1.29
CA GLN A 140 11.79 4.77 -1.87
C GLN A 140 11.40 3.99 -3.13
N VAL A 141 10.10 3.90 -3.38
CA VAL A 141 9.51 3.55 -4.68
C VAL A 141 9.25 4.81 -5.48
N VAL A 142 9.52 4.75 -6.78
CA VAL A 142 9.51 5.90 -7.70
C VAL A 142 8.81 5.56 -9.02
N PRO A 143 8.18 6.53 -9.69
CA PRO A 143 8.18 7.99 -9.42
C PRO A 143 7.20 8.43 -8.31
N MET A 144 7.71 9.11 -7.28
CA MET A 144 6.95 9.50 -6.08
C MET A 144 5.77 10.45 -6.38
N GLU A 145 5.91 11.37 -7.32
CA GLU A 145 4.85 12.33 -7.67
C GLU A 145 3.62 11.62 -8.26
N ASP A 146 3.84 10.68 -9.18
CA ASP A 146 2.74 9.90 -9.77
C ASP A 146 2.04 9.04 -8.71
N LEU A 147 2.81 8.39 -7.83
CA LEU A 147 2.31 7.51 -6.75
C LEU A 147 1.43 8.25 -5.73
N ASN A 148 1.63 9.56 -5.56
CA ASN A 148 0.85 10.38 -4.62
C ASN A 148 -0.31 11.12 -5.30
N LEU A 149 -0.44 11.04 -6.63
CA LEU A 149 -1.46 11.76 -7.38
C LEU A 149 -2.46 10.81 -8.04
N HIS A 150 -2.49 10.78 -9.37
CA HIS A 150 -3.44 9.98 -10.12
C HIS A 150 -2.94 8.58 -10.44
N PHE A 151 -1.63 8.36 -10.27
CA PHE A 151 -0.92 7.15 -10.63
C PHE A 151 -1.34 6.57 -11.99
N THR A 152 -2.03 5.43 -12.01
CA THR A 152 -2.58 4.78 -13.19
C THR A 152 -4.11 4.89 -13.30
N GLY A 153 -4.74 5.56 -12.33
CA GLY A 153 -6.18 5.84 -12.30
C GLY A 153 -7.04 4.83 -11.55
N ASP A 154 -6.44 3.93 -10.78
CA ASP A 154 -7.15 2.84 -10.10
C ASP A 154 -8.16 3.36 -9.06
N LEU A 155 -7.75 4.31 -8.22
CA LEU A 155 -8.66 4.99 -7.30
C LEU A 155 -9.81 5.70 -8.03
N HIS A 156 -9.56 6.31 -9.19
CA HIS A 156 -10.62 6.94 -10.00
C HIS A 156 -11.63 5.91 -10.52
N ALA A 157 -11.15 4.75 -10.98
CA ALA A 157 -12.01 3.65 -11.41
C ALA A 157 -12.87 3.11 -10.26
N ILE A 158 -12.29 2.98 -9.06
CA ILE A 158 -13.01 2.58 -7.84
C ILE A 158 -14.06 3.63 -7.45
N THR A 159 -13.72 4.91 -7.49
CA THR A 159 -14.69 6.00 -7.27
C THR A 159 -15.84 5.93 -8.25
N ALA A 160 -15.54 5.76 -9.55
CA ALA A 160 -16.54 5.66 -10.60
C ALA A 160 -17.46 4.44 -10.40
N ALA A 161 -16.90 3.27 -10.09
CA ALA A 161 -17.68 2.06 -9.83
C ALA A 161 -18.59 2.23 -8.59
N ASN A 162 -18.06 2.76 -7.49
CA ASN A 162 -18.85 2.97 -6.27
C ASN A 162 -20.03 3.89 -6.52
N ASN A 163 -19.78 5.00 -7.21
CA ASN A 163 -20.79 6.02 -7.47
C ASN A 163 -21.76 5.59 -8.59
N LEU A 164 -21.35 4.71 -9.51
CA LEU A 164 -22.25 4.03 -10.44
C LEU A 164 -23.26 3.16 -9.68
N LEU A 165 -22.81 2.37 -8.70
CA LEU A 165 -23.73 1.58 -7.87
C LEU A 165 -24.70 2.50 -7.10
N SER A 166 -24.21 3.59 -6.50
CA SER A 166 -25.09 4.58 -5.84
C SER A 166 -26.12 5.18 -6.80
N ALA A 167 -25.72 5.48 -8.05
CA ALA A 167 -26.63 6.02 -9.06
C ALA A 167 -27.69 4.99 -9.51
N LEU A 168 -27.31 3.72 -9.66
CA LEU A 168 -28.24 2.64 -10.01
C LEU A 168 -29.25 2.37 -8.90
N ILE A 169 -28.84 2.46 -7.62
CA ILE A 169 -29.75 2.37 -6.48
C ILE A 169 -30.82 3.47 -6.55
N ASP A 170 -30.41 4.73 -6.70
CA ASP A 170 -31.35 5.86 -6.74
C ASP A 170 -32.23 5.84 -7.99
N ALA A 171 -31.68 5.43 -9.13
CA ALA A 171 -32.44 5.23 -10.36
C ALA A 171 -33.50 4.13 -10.19
N HIS A 172 -33.16 3.01 -9.53
CA HIS A 172 -34.11 1.93 -9.25
C HIS A 172 -35.26 2.40 -8.36
N LEU A 173 -34.98 3.19 -7.32
CA LEU A 173 -36.01 3.81 -6.50
C LEU A 173 -36.92 4.73 -7.33
N MET A 174 -36.34 5.58 -8.18
CA MET A 174 -37.07 6.52 -9.03
C MET A 174 -37.95 5.81 -10.08
N HIS A 175 -37.48 4.70 -10.64
CA HIS A 175 -38.14 3.96 -11.71
C HIS A 175 -39.02 2.80 -11.21
N GLY A 176 -39.74 3.04 -10.10
CA GLY A 176 -40.82 2.17 -9.63
C GLY A 176 -40.43 1.17 -8.54
N ASN A 177 -39.16 1.16 -8.10
CA ASN A 177 -38.69 0.36 -6.96
C ASN A 177 -39.18 -1.10 -6.98
N ALA A 178 -39.04 -1.78 -8.11
CA ALA A 178 -39.60 -3.12 -8.31
C ALA A 178 -39.08 -4.19 -7.32
N LEU A 179 -37.95 -3.94 -6.66
CA LEU A 179 -37.37 -4.81 -5.63
C LEU A 179 -37.93 -4.54 -4.23
N GLY A 180 -38.76 -3.51 -4.04
CA GLY A 180 -39.28 -3.12 -2.73
C GLY A 180 -38.19 -2.67 -1.76
N LEU A 181 -37.10 -2.09 -2.26
CA LEU A 181 -35.97 -1.59 -1.47
C LEU A 181 -36.46 -0.46 -0.55
N ASP A 182 -36.28 -0.61 0.76
CA ASP A 182 -36.58 0.44 1.73
C ASP A 182 -35.49 1.51 1.69
N PRO A 183 -35.80 2.77 1.30
CA PRO A 183 -34.81 3.85 1.24
C PRO A 183 -34.09 4.13 2.57
N LEU A 184 -34.70 3.80 3.71
CA LEU A 184 -34.12 3.99 5.04
C LEU A 184 -33.12 2.90 5.42
N SER A 185 -33.19 1.74 4.76
CA SER A 185 -32.29 0.61 4.98
C SER A 185 -31.00 0.68 4.17
N ILE A 186 -30.90 1.62 3.21
CA ILE A 186 -29.76 1.72 2.29
C ILE A 186 -28.50 2.07 3.07
N SER A 187 -27.61 1.09 3.22
CA SER A 187 -26.31 1.24 3.85
C SER A 187 -25.24 1.75 2.87
N TRP A 188 -25.47 1.59 1.56
CA TRP A 188 -24.51 1.99 0.53
C TRP A 188 -24.36 3.51 0.41
N ARG A 189 -23.14 3.99 0.66
CA ARG A 189 -22.76 5.41 0.60
C ARG A 189 -22.02 5.72 -0.72
N ARG A 190 -21.87 7.01 -1.02
CA ARG A 190 -21.03 7.47 -2.14
C ARG A 190 -19.57 7.55 -1.70
N CYS A 191 -18.65 7.77 -2.63
CA CYS A 191 -17.26 8.05 -2.25
C CYS A 191 -16.61 9.14 -3.12
N LEU A 192 -15.58 9.75 -2.56
CA LEU A 192 -14.73 10.74 -3.21
C LEU A 192 -13.34 10.68 -2.58
N ASP A 193 -12.28 10.68 -3.38
CA ASP A 193 -10.90 10.60 -2.87
C ASP A 193 -10.35 11.97 -2.43
N MET A 194 -11.12 12.67 -1.61
CA MET A 194 -10.78 13.98 -1.03
C MET A 194 -11.11 13.99 0.46
N ASN A 195 -10.30 14.71 1.23
CA ASN A 195 -10.56 14.94 2.65
C ASN A 195 -11.66 16.02 2.83
N ASP A 196 -12.90 15.68 2.50
CA ASP A 196 -14.04 16.59 2.60
C ASP A 196 -14.99 16.19 3.73
N ARG A 197 -14.87 16.88 4.87
CA ARG A 197 -15.72 16.63 6.04
C ARG A 197 -17.18 17.05 5.83
N SER A 198 -17.47 17.94 4.88
CA SER A 198 -18.81 18.49 4.66
C SER A 198 -19.76 17.48 4.02
N LEU A 199 -19.22 16.45 3.38
CA LEU A 199 -19.98 15.41 2.69
C LEU A 199 -20.28 14.18 3.56
N ARG A 200 -19.91 14.18 4.86
CA ARG A 200 -20.12 13.03 5.76
C ARG A 200 -21.60 12.67 5.92
N ASP A 201 -22.45 13.68 6.01
CA ASP A 201 -23.90 13.56 6.15
C ASP A 201 -24.57 14.57 5.22
N VAL A 202 -25.30 14.08 4.23
CA VAL A 202 -25.98 14.91 3.22
C VAL A 202 -27.39 14.40 2.96
N VAL A 203 -28.24 15.27 2.45
CA VAL A 203 -29.55 14.89 1.88
C VAL A 203 -29.44 15.00 0.35
N THR A 204 -29.75 13.91 -0.34
CA THR A 204 -29.76 13.84 -1.81
C THR A 204 -31.19 13.72 -2.34
N GLY A 205 -31.40 13.87 -3.65
CA GLY A 205 -32.73 13.70 -4.27
C GLY A 205 -33.69 14.87 -4.04
N LEU A 206 -33.17 16.08 -3.77
CA LEU A 206 -33.98 17.30 -3.61
C LEU A 206 -34.35 17.91 -4.98
N GLY A 207 -35.32 18.84 -4.97
CA GLY A 207 -35.73 19.58 -6.18
C GLY A 207 -36.97 19.03 -6.90
N GLY A 208 -37.71 18.11 -6.26
CA GLY A 208 -39.00 17.63 -6.74
C GLY A 208 -38.93 16.30 -7.52
N LYS A 209 -40.08 15.85 -8.03
CA LYS A 209 -40.28 14.48 -8.56
C LYS A 209 -39.31 14.08 -9.68
N ALA A 210 -38.84 15.04 -10.47
CA ALA A 210 -37.90 14.78 -11.57
C ALA A 210 -36.49 14.41 -11.09
N ASN A 211 -36.15 14.70 -9.83
CA ASN A 211 -34.80 14.57 -9.29
C ASN A 211 -34.64 13.40 -8.29
N GLY A 212 -35.65 12.53 -8.18
CA GLY A 212 -35.64 11.36 -7.30
C GLY A 212 -36.30 11.61 -5.94
N TYR A 213 -36.04 10.70 -4.99
CA TYR A 213 -36.61 10.71 -3.65
C TYR A 213 -35.61 11.30 -2.65
N PRO A 214 -36.02 12.29 -1.81
CA PRO A 214 -35.17 12.79 -0.75
C PRO A 214 -34.74 11.70 0.23
N ARG A 215 -33.43 11.54 0.46
CA ARG A 215 -32.90 10.63 1.48
C ARG A 215 -31.59 11.12 2.09
N GLN A 216 -31.35 10.75 3.35
CA GLN A 216 -30.06 10.94 4.00
C GLN A 216 -29.05 9.90 3.52
N THR A 217 -27.81 10.33 3.29
CA THR A 217 -26.67 9.49 2.93
C THR A 217 -25.37 10.24 3.24
N GLY A 218 -24.24 9.82 2.68
CA GLY A 218 -22.99 10.55 2.77
C GLY A 218 -21.93 10.02 1.83
N PHE A 219 -20.74 10.58 1.97
CA PHE A 219 -19.55 10.19 1.24
C PHE A 219 -18.48 9.68 2.20
N ASP A 220 -17.82 8.62 1.78
CA ASP A 220 -16.60 8.13 2.39
C ASP A 220 -15.40 8.38 1.46
N ILE A 221 -14.19 8.34 2.01
CA ILE A 221 -13.00 8.40 1.16
C ILE A 221 -12.91 7.13 0.31
N THR A 222 -12.46 7.23 -0.95
CA THR A 222 -12.52 6.10 -1.89
C THR A 222 -11.85 4.82 -1.38
N ALA A 223 -10.73 4.94 -0.67
CA ALA A 223 -10.04 3.81 -0.05
C ALA A 223 -10.87 3.05 1.02
N ALA A 224 -11.95 3.64 1.51
CA ALA A 224 -12.90 3.04 2.45
C ALA A 224 -14.05 2.30 1.77
N SER A 225 -14.20 2.41 0.44
CA SER A 225 -15.25 1.70 -0.30
C SER A 225 -15.07 0.18 -0.20
N GLU A 226 -16.18 -0.57 -0.06
CA GLU A 226 -16.16 -2.02 -0.15
C GLU A 226 -15.61 -2.49 -1.51
N ILE A 227 -15.80 -1.71 -2.58
CA ILE A 227 -15.22 -2.02 -3.90
C ILE A 227 -13.67 -2.07 -3.82
N MET A 228 -13.03 -1.15 -3.09
CA MET A 228 -11.57 -1.20 -2.89
C MET A 228 -11.16 -2.52 -2.20
N ALA A 229 -11.89 -2.94 -1.16
CA ALA A 229 -11.61 -4.19 -0.47
C ALA A 229 -11.82 -5.41 -1.38
N LEU A 230 -12.87 -5.41 -2.23
CA LEU A 230 -13.15 -6.51 -3.14
C LEU A 230 -12.13 -6.61 -4.27
N VAL A 231 -11.68 -5.50 -4.85
CA VAL A 231 -10.60 -5.49 -5.85
C VAL A 231 -9.30 -6.00 -5.22
N ALA A 232 -9.01 -5.60 -3.97
CA ALA A 232 -7.80 -6.01 -3.27
C ALA A 232 -7.73 -7.52 -2.95
N VAL A 233 -8.84 -8.25 -2.91
CA VAL A 233 -8.83 -9.72 -2.69
C VAL A 233 -9.34 -10.53 -3.88
N ALA A 234 -9.63 -9.89 -5.02
CA ALA A 234 -10.01 -10.59 -6.22
C ALA A 234 -8.84 -11.39 -6.79
N ARG A 235 -9.13 -12.55 -7.39
CA ARG A 235 -8.12 -13.37 -8.08
C ARG A 235 -7.93 -12.99 -9.55
N ASP A 236 -8.98 -12.48 -10.16
CA ASP A 236 -9.10 -12.05 -11.55
C ASP A 236 -10.40 -11.25 -11.72
N LEU A 237 -10.69 -10.83 -12.97
CA LEU A 237 -11.90 -10.04 -13.28
C LEU A 237 -13.21 -10.83 -13.09
N HIS A 238 -13.19 -12.16 -13.29
CA HIS A 238 -14.37 -12.99 -13.12
C HIS A 238 -14.73 -13.12 -11.63
N ASP A 239 -13.75 -13.45 -10.80
CA ASP A 239 -13.86 -13.48 -9.34
C ASP A 239 -14.32 -12.11 -8.80
N LEU A 240 -13.77 -11.02 -9.34
CA LEU A 240 -14.21 -9.66 -8.99
C LEU A 240 -15.70 -9.43 -9.33
N ARG A 241 -16.15 -9.78 -10.53
CA ARG A 241 -17.56 -9.64 -10.93
C ARG A 241 -18.50 -10.39 -9.98
N GLU A 242 -18.15 -11.63 -9.62
CA GLU A 242 -18.95 -12.43 -8.70
C GLU A 242 -19.05 -11.78 -7.31
N ARG A 243 -17.94 -11.25 -6.79
CA ARG A 243 -17.90 -10.52 -5.52
C ARG A 243 -18.74 -9.25 -5.57
N LEU A 244 -18.60 -8.47 -6.64
CA LEU A 244 -19.39 -7.25 -6.83
C LEU A 244 -20.90 -7.54 -6.84
N GLY A 245 -21.33 -8.66 -7.42
CA GLY A 245 -22.74 -9.08 -7.40
C GLY A 245 -23.28 -9.40 -6.00
N LYS A 246 -22.42 -9.80 -5.06
CA LYS A 246 -22.77 -10.17 -3.69
C LYS A 246 -22.87 -8.97 -2.72
N ILE A 247 -22.49 -7.76 -3.17
CA ILE A 247 -22.62 -6.54 -2.35
C ILE A 247 -24.09 -6.36 -1.95
N THR A 248 -24.34 -6.22 -0.65
CA THR A 248 -25.67 -5.86 -0.12
C THR A 248 -25.77 -4.35 0.00
N VAL A 249 -26.75 -3.74 -0.67
CA VAL A 249 -26.90 -2.28 -0.72
C VAL A 249 -27.89 -1.73 0.31
N GLY A 250 -28.77 -2.60 0.83
CA GLY A 250 -29.86 -2.31 1.75
C GLY A 250 -30.78 -3.52 1.86
N GLN A 251 -32.00 -3.29 2.36
CA GLN A 251 -33.02 -4.32 2.59
C GLN A 251 -34.36 -3.94 1.96
N THR A 252 -35.20 -4.93 1.69
CA THR A 252 -36.60 -4.67 1.36
C THR A 252 -37.39 -4.21 2.59
N TYR A 253 -38.62 -3.75 2.41
CA TYR A 253 -39.53 -3.46 3.54
C TYR A 253 -39.80 -4.67 4.46
N ASP A 254 -39.62 -5.89 3.94
CA ASP A 254 -39.76 -7.15 4.70
C ASP A 254 -38.45 -7.60 5.37
N GLY A 255 -37.35 -6.85 5.19
CA GLY A 255 -36.05 -7.12 5.79
C GLY A 255 -35.11 -8.01 4.96
N GLU A 256 -35.50 -8.40 3.74
CA GLU A 256 -34.66 -9.23 2.88
C GLU A 256 -33.52 -8.42 2.24
N PRO A 257 -32.28 -8.94 2.19
CA PRO A 257 -31.17 -8.19 1.61
C PRO A 257 -31.35 -7.98 0.10
N VAL A 258 -31.05 -6.76 -0.36
CA VAL A 258 -31.00 -6.42 -1.78
C VAL A 258 -29.55 -6.29 -2.22
N THR A 259 -29.19 -7.01 -3.27
CA THR A 259 -27.82 -7.11 -3.78
C THR A 259 -27.59 -6.28 -5.05
N ALA A 260 -26.33 -5.97 -5.33
CA ALA A 260 -25.92 -5.35 -6.59
C ALA A 260 -26.23 -6.24 -7.81
N GLU A 261 -26.28 -7.57 -7.65
CA GLU A 261 -26.74 -8.49 -8.72
C GLU A 261 -28.21 -8.27 -9.06
N GLN A 262 -29.09 -8.13 -8.06
CA GLN A 262 -30.52 -7.87 -8.26
C GLN A 262 -30.77 -6.51 -8.93
N LEU A 263 -29.90 -5.53 -8.68
CA LEU A 263 -29.86 -4.24 -9.39
C LEU A 263 -29.21 -4.30 -10.78
N ARG A 264 -28.74 -5.49 -11.21
CA ARG A 264 -28.02 -5.70 -12.48
C ARG A 264 -26.77 -4.84 -12.62
N ALA A 265 -26.12 -4.51 -11.51
CA ALA A 265 -24.96 -3.63 -11.49
C ALA A 265 -23.63 -4.37 -11.72
N ALA A 266 -23.52 -5.64 -11.31
CA ALA A 266 -22.26 -6.38 -11.23
C ALA A 266 -21.43 -6.34 -12.53
N GLY A 267 -22.06 -6.58 -13.69
CA GLY A 267 -21.37 -6.53 -14.98
C GLY A 267 -20.82 -5.15 -15.32
N SER A 268 -21.63 -4.10 -15.12
CA SER A 268 -21.21 -2.70 -15.37
C SER A 268 -20.07 -2.27 -14.44
N LEU A 269 -20.14 -2.66 -13.17
CA LEU A 269 -19.07 -2.40 -12.21
C LEU A 269 -17.76 -3.09 -12.61
N ALA A 270 -17.83 -4.36 -13.01
CA ALA A 270 -16.65 -5.10 -13.47
C ALA A 270 -16.01 -4.46 -14.70
N VAL A 271 -16.80 -3.98 -15.66
CA VAL A 271 -16.27 -3.28 -16.85
C VAL A 271 -15.54 -1.99 -16.48
N VAL A 272 -16.08 -1.20 -15.54
CA VAL A 272 -15.42 0.02 -15.04
C VAL A 272 -14.08 -0.30 -14.36
N LEU A 273 -13.99 -1.47 -13.71
CA LEU A 273 -12.80 -1.90 -12.96
C LEU A 273 -11.85 -2.79 -13.78
N LYS A 274 -12.12 -3.03 -15.07
CA LYS A 274 -11.36 -3.96 -15.91
C LYS A 274 -9.86 -3.68 -15.92
N GLU A 275 -9.47 -2.42 -16.04
CA GLU A 275 -8.05 -2.04 -16.05
C GLU A 275 -7.50 -1.89 -14.62
N ALA A 276 -8.35 -1.53 -13.65
CA ALA A 276 -7.98 -1.34 -12.25
C ALA A 276 -7.73 -2.65 -11.48
N VAL A 277 -8.02 -3.82 -12.06
CA VAL A 277 -7.65 -5.12 -11.47
C VAL A 277 -6.21 -5.52 -11.81
N LYS A 278 -5.58 -4.89 -12.82
CA LYS A 278 -4.21 -5.20 -13.23
C LYS A 278 -3.21 -4.46 -12.32
N PRO A 279 -2.24 -5.17 -11.71
CA PRO A 279 -1.28 -4.53 -10.80
C PRO A 279 -0.33 -3.59 -11.55
N ASN A 280 0.10 -2.52 -10.87
CA ASN A 280 0.95 -1.49 -11.46
C ASN A 280 2.42 -1.75 -11.10
N LEU A 281 3.26 -1.94 -12.13
CA LEU A 281 4.69 -2.07 -12.01
C LEU A 281 5.36 -0.69 -12.03
N VAL A 282 6.23 -0.47 -11.04
CA VAL A 282 7.16 0.65 -10.88
C VAL A 282 8.50 0.10 -10.38
N GLN A 283 9.37 0.94 -9.84
CA GLN A 283 10.70 0.52 -9.37
C GLN A 283 11.09 1.22 -8.06
N THR A 284 12.03 0.61 -7.33
CA THR A 284 12.76 1.29 -6.24
C THR A 284 13.77 2.30 -6.82
N LEU A 285 14.38 3.12 -5.96
CA LEU A 285 15.49 4.00 -6.37
C LEU A 285 16.69 3.25 -6.97
N GLU A 286 16.88 1.98 -6.64
CA GLU A 286 17.96 1.12 -7.18
C GLU A 286 17.50 0.24 -8.34
N GLY A 287 16.25 0.38 -8.80
CA GLY A 287 15.75 -0.29 -10.00
C GLY A 287 15.23 -1.72 -9.80
N GLN A 288 14.97 -2.16 -8.56
CA GLN A 288 14.26 -3.42 -8.31
C GLN A 288 12.76 -3.25 -8.64
N PRO A 289 12.09 -4.30 -9.17
CA PRO A 289 10.67 -4.24 -9.51
C PRO A 289 9.80 -4.07 -8.25
N ALA A 290 8.83 -3.17 -8.33
CA ALA A 290 7.86 -2.93 -7.27
C ALA A 290 6.44 -2.83 -7.82
N PHE A 291 5.52 -3.61 -7.25
CA PHE A 291 4.09 -3.47 -7.49
C PHE A 291 3.47 -2.53 -6.46
N VAL A 292 2.70 -1.54 -6.94
CA VAL A 292 1.88 -0.68 -6.09
C VAL A 292 0.44 -0.84 -6.54
N HIS A 293 -0.41 -1.49 -5.73
CA HIS A 293 -1.75 -1.81 -6.18
C HIS A 293 -2.75 -1.99 -5.05
N CYS A 294 -3.89 -1.30 -5.18
CA CYS A 294 -4.94 -1.19 -4.15
C CYS A 294 -4.43 -0.58 -2.84
N GLY A 295 -5.35 -0.08 -2.01
CA GLY A 295 -5.03 0.53 -0.73
C GLY A 295 -6.21 0.56 0.24
N PRO A 296 -6.85 -0.58 0.54
CA PRO A 296 -7.96 -0.62 1.48
C PRO A 296 -7.52 -0.18 2.88
N PHE A 297 -8.48 0.35 3.63
CA PHE A 297 -8.30 0.63 5.04
C PHE A 297 -7.99 -0.63 5.85
N ALA A 298 -7.18 -0.49 6.89
CA ALA A 298 -6.76 -1.61 7.74
C ALA A 298 -7.63 -1.78 9.01
N ASN A 299 -8.60 -0.89 9.23
CA ASN A 299 -9.57 -0.98 10.33
C ASN A 299 -10.87 -1.65 9.86
N ILE A 300 -11.57 -1.06 8.88
CA ILE A 300 -12.84 -1.55 8.32
C ILE A 300 -12.65 -2.59 7.21
N ALA A 301 -11.43 -2.74 6.70
CA ALA A 301 -11.05 -3.78 5.74
C ALA A 301 -9.70 -4.41 6.16
N HIS A 302 -9.03 -5.11 5.25
CA HIS A 302 -7.86 -5.94 5.56
C HIS A 302 -6.52 -5.19 5.52
N GLY A 303 -6.42 -4.05 4.85
CA GLY A 303 -5.24 -3.19 4.96
C GLY A 303 -3.99 -3.60 4.19
N ASN A 304 -4.10 -4.44 3.16
CA ASN A 304 -2.98 -4.98 2.37
C ASN A 304 -3.11 -4.57 0.90
N ASN A 305 -2.03 -4.68 0.13
CA ASN A 305 -2.12 -4.54 -1.34
C ASN A 305 -2.96 -5.67 -1.93
N SER A 306 -3.16 -5.61 -3.25
CA SER A 306 -3.99 -6.60 -3.92
C SER A 306 -3.37 -8.00 -3.91
N LEU A 307 -4.20 -9.03 -3.77
CA LEU A 307 -3.84 -10.43 -3.95
C LEU A 307 -3.22 -10.70 -5.33
N VAL A 308 -3.74 -10.09 -6.40
CA VAL A 308 -3.17 -10.26 -7.75
C VAL A 308 -1.73 -9.78 -7.84
N ALA A 309 -1.37 -8.67 -7.21
CA ALA A 309 0.01 -8.19 -7.16
C ALA A 309 0.93 -9.19 -6.45
N ASP A 310 0.52 -9.71 -5.29
CA ASP A 310 1.30 -10.73 -4.56
C ASP A 310 1.48 -11.99 -5.41
N ARG A 311 0.40 -12.49 -6.05
CA ARG A 311 0.45 -13.68 -6.92
C ARG A 311 1.37 -13.49 -8.11
N VAL A 312 1.34 -12.32 -8.76
CA VAL A 312 2.24 -12.01 -9.87
C VAL A 312 3.68 -11.93 -9.37
N ALA A 313 3.94 -11.20 -8.29
CA ALA A 313 5.27 -11.07 -7.71
C ALA A 313 5.89 -12.42 -7.33
N LEU A 314 5.08 -13.33 -6.77
CA LEU A 314 5.52 -14.68 -6.39
C LEU A 314 6.01 -15.51 -7.57
N LYS A 315 5.55 -15.21 -8.79
CA LYS A 315 6.03 -15.88 -10.01
C LYS A 315 7.25 -15.23 -10.64
N LEU A 316 7.57 -13.98 -10.31
CA LEU A 316 8.65 -13.24 -10.99
C LEU A 316 9.99 -13.28 -10.23
N GLY A 317 9.96 -13.27 -8.89
CA GLY A 317 11.16 -13.19 -8.05
C GLY A 317 11.62 -14.49 -7.41
N ASP A 318 12.65 -14.37 -6.58
CA ASP A 318 13.05 -15.38 -5.58
C ASP A 318 12.49 -15.05 -4.19
N TYR A 319 12.25 -13.76 -3.93
CA TYR A 319 11.69 -13.23 -2.69
C TYR A 319 10.63 -12.17 -3.01
N VAL A 320 9.48 -12.24 -2.35
CA VAL A 320 8.46 -11.20 -2.39
C VAL A 320 8.44 -10.53 -1.03
N VAL A 321 8.70 -9.23 -1.01
CA VAL A 321 8.51 -8.40 0.19
C VAL A 321 7.18 -7.69 0.05
N THR A 322 6.25 -7.94 0.97
CA THR A 322 4.96 -7.26 1.05
C THR A 322 4.78 -6.66 2.45
N GLU A 323 3.83 -5.76 2.65
CA GLU A 323 3.57 -5.17 3.96
C GLU A 323 2.08 -5.13 4.34
N SER A 324 1.85 -5.10 5.66
CA SER A 324 0.50 -5.03 6.21
C SER A 324 0.23 -3.69 6.91
N GLY A 325 -0.95 -3.10 6.72
CA GLY A 325 -1.36 -1.83 7.35
C GLY A 325 -1.41 -1.89 8.89
N PHE A 326 -1.21 -0.76 9.58
CA PHE A 326 -1.08 -0.72 11.05
C PHE A 326 0.00 -1.70 11.58
N ALA A 327 -0.30 -2.48 12.62
CA ALA A 327 0.61 -3.40 13.30
C ALA A 327 0.22 -4.87 13.10
N SER A 328 0.97 -5.76 13.74
CA SER A 328 0.77 -7.21 13.59
C SER A 328 -0.59 -7.72 14.11
N ASP A 329 -1.17 -7.01 15.08
CA ASP A 329 -2.49 -7.29 15.69
C ASP A 329 -3.70 -6.91 14.82
N MET A 330 -3.47 -6.21 13.69
CA MET A 330 -4.53 -5.83 12.75
C MET A 330 -4.16 -6.17 11.32
N GLY A 331 -3.17 -5.51 10.71
CA GLY A 331 -2.90 -5.71 9.29
C GLY A 331 -2.37 -7.10 8.99
N MET A 332 -1.39 -7.56 9.79
CA MET A 332 -0.79 -8.87 9.55
C MET A 332 -1.78 -9.99 9.85
N GLU A 333 -2.49 -9.92 10.98
CA GLU A 333 -3.61 -10.84 11.31
C GLU A 333 -4.58 -10.94 10.13
N LYS A 334 -5.07 -9.80 9.62
CA LYS A 334 -5.97 -9.77 8.46
C LYS A 334 -5.31 -10.22 7.15
N PHE A 335 -4.01 -9.96 6.94
CA PHE A 335 -3.29 -10.50 5.79
C PHE A 335 -3.31 -12.03 5.83
N PHE A 336 -3.02 -12.62 6.98
CA PHE A 336 -2.93 -14.07 7.14
C PHE A 336 -4.32 -14.71 7.09
N ASP A 337 -5.30 -14.16 7.81
CA ASP A 337 -6.62 -14.75 7.96
C ASP A 337 -7.60 -14.44 6.82
N ILE A 338 -7.34 -13.40 6.02
CA ILE A 338 -8.18 -13.01 4.88
C ILE A 338 -7.41 -13.17 3.57
N THR A 339 -6.36 -12.39 3.34
CA THR A 339 -5.67 -12.34 2.05
C THR A 339 -4.98 -13.67 1.72
N CYS A 340 -4.15 -14.21 2.62
CA CYS A 340 -3.48 -15.50 2.45
C CYS A 340 -4.47 -16.65 2.38
N ARG A 341 -5.55 -16.62 3.18
CA ARG A 341 -6.59 -17.65 3.15
C ARG A 341 -7.32 -17.69 1.80
N ILE A 342 -7.70 -16.54 1.25
CA ILE A 342 -8.36 -16.42 -0.06
C ILE A 342 -7.41 -16.78 -1.20
N GLY A 343 -6.16 -16.34 -1.09
CA GLY A 343 -5.12 -16.51 -2.10
C GLY A 343 -4.34 -17.80 -2.03
N GLU A 344 -4.60 -18.63 -1.02
CA GLU A 344 -3.81 -19.82 -0.67
C GLU A 344 -2.31 -19.52 -0.50
N LEU A 345 -1.98 -18.30 -0.06
CA LEU A 345 -0.60 -17.85 0.13
C LEU A 345 -0.03 -18.38 1.45
N ARG A 346 1.29 -18.59 1.48
CA ARG A 346 2.00 -19.05 2.68
C ARG A 346 3.20 -18.15 2.96
N PRO A 347 3.12 -17.24 3.94
CA PRO A 347 4.27 -16.44 4.35
C PRO A 347 5.40 -17.34 4.88
N ASP A 348 6.62 -17.11 4.42
CA ASP A 348 7.83 -17.82 4.86
C ASP A 348 8.56 -17.09 5.99
N ALA A 349 8.42 -15.77 6.08
CA ALA A 349 9.04 -14.94 7.11
C ALA A 349 8.21 -13.71 7.45
N VAL A 350 8.41 -13.20 8.67
CA VAL A 350 7.83 -11.93 9.12
C VAL A 350 8.94 -11.01 9.63
N VAL A 351 8.98 -9.79 9.12
CA VAL A 351 9.81 -8.71 9.67
C VAL A 351 8.93 -7.80 10.52
N LEU A 352 9.26 -7.69 11.81
CA LEU A 352 8.52 -6.87 12.76
C LEU A 352 9.29 -5.58 13.04
N VAL A 353 8.80 -4.47 12.50
CA VAL A 353 9.48 -3.17 12.58
C VAL A 353 9.22 -2.47 13.91
N ALA A 354 10.27 -1.95 14.52
CA ALA A 354 10.24 -1.14 15.74
C ALA A 354 11.27 0.01 15.67
N THR A 355 11.14 0.99 16.57
CA THR A 355 12.12 2.06 16.77
C THR A 355 12.29 2.29 18.27
N VAL A 356 13.48 2.70 18.71
CA VAL A 356 13.75 3.05 20.11
C VAL A 356 12.74 4.08 20.62
N ARG A 357 12.49 5.12 19.81
CA ARG A 357 11.55 6.21 20.11
C ARG A 357 10.10 5.71 20.28
N ALA A 358 9.65 4.77 19.46
CA ALA A 358 8.30 4.21 19.59
C ALA A 358 8.17 3.32 20.83
N LEU A 359 9.22 2.57 21.20
CA LEU A 359 9.22 1.78 22.44
C LEU A 359 9.13 2.70 23.67
N LYS A 360 9.96 3.74 23.75
CA LYS A 360 9.87 4.79 24.79
C LYS A 360 8.47 5.40 24.88
N HIS A 361 7.83 5.66 23.74
CA HIS A 361 6.46 6.14 23.70
C HIS A 361 5.44 5.13 24.27
N HIS A 362 5.62 3.82 24.03
CA HIS A 362 4.76 2.78 24.62
C HIS A 362 4.90 2.67 26.14
N ALA A 363 6.04 3.08 26.69
CA ALA A 363 6.21 3.26 28.14
C ALA A 363 5.51 4.52 28.69
N GLY A 364 4.99 5.39 27.82
CA GLY A 364 4.46 6.69 28.22
C GLY A 364 5.54 7.71 28.58
N ASP A 365 6.81 7.43 28.25
CA ASP A 365 7.96 8.31 28.50
C ASP A 365 8.83 8.46 27.25
N PRO A 366 8.42 9.32 26.28
CA PRO A 366 9.11 9.47 25.00
C PRO A 366 10.56 9.95 25.07
N GLU A 367 10.93 10.65 26.16
CA GLU A 367 12.28 11.17 26.40
C GLU A 367 13.08 10.29 27.39
N GLY A 368 12.50 9.16 27.80
CA GLY A 368 13.12 8.22 28.72
C GLY A 368 14.35 7.53 28.12
N GLY A 369 15.15 6.90 28.99
CA GLY A 369 16.30 6.08 28.61
C GLY A 369 15.96 4.59 28.50
N LEU A 370 16.90 3.74 28.91
CA LEU A 370 16.77 2.26 28.83
C LEU A 370 15.55 1.70 29.54
N ASP A 371 15.22 2.20 30.75
CA ASP A 371 14.05 1.72 31.51
C ASP A 371 12.72 1.90 30.73
N ALA A 372 12.61 2.99 29.97
CA ALA A 372 11.44 3.26 29.12
C ALA A 372 11.41 2.31 27.91
N ILE A 373 12.57 1.97 27.35
CA ILE A 373 12.67 0.98 26.26
C ILE A 373 12.25 -0.39 26.78
N GLU A 374 12.76 -0.83 27.94
CA GLU A 374 12.44 -2.14 28.53
C GLU A 374 10.95 -2.26 28.85
N MET A 375 10.35 -1.22 29.44
CA MET A 375 8.91 -1.20 29.71
C MET A 375 8.08 -1.17 28.40
N GLY A 376 8.49 -0.37 27.42
CA GLY A 376 7.85 -0.28 26.11
C GLY A 376 7.97 -1.54 25.25
N ALA A 377 9.06 -2.29 25.42
CA ALA A 377 9.33 -3.56 24.75
C ALA A 377 8.29 -4.63 25.06
N GLN A 378 7.44 -4.46 26.08
CA GLN A 378 6.26 -5.32 26.28
C GLN A 378 5.31 -5.29 25.07
N ASN A 379 5.18 -4.15 24.38
CA ASN A 379 4.41 -4.05 23.14
C ASN A 379 5.05 -4.91 22.04
N LEU A 380 6.36 -4.77 21.85
CA LEU A 380 7.13 -5.58 20.89
C LEU A 380 7.02 -7.08 21.21
N ALA A 381 7.20 -7.48 22.47
CA ALA A 381 7.09 -8.86 22.92
C ALA A 381 5.69 -9.44 22.64
N ARG A 382 4.63 -8.65 22.81
CA ARG A 382 3.27 -9.06 22.45
C ARG A 382 3.13 -9.33 20.95
N HIS A 383 3.65 -8.45 20.11
CA HIS A 383 3.62 -8.63 18.64
C HIS A 383 4.47 -9.82 18.19
N ILE A 384 5.64 -10.06 18.80
CA ILE A 384 6.42 -11.29 18.58
C ILE A 384 5.56 -12.52 18.93
N GLY A 385 4.82 -12.47 20.04
CA GLY A 385 3.89 -13.53 20.44
C GLY A 385 2.76 -13.78 19.42
N ILE A 386 2.26 -12.73 18.76
CA ILE A 386 1.25 -12.85 17.68
C ILE A 386 1.86 -13.59 16.49
N VAL A 387 3.05 -13.18 16.03
CA VAL A 387 3.76 -13.84 14.92
C VAL A 387 4.01 -15.32 15.23
N ASN A 388 4.49 -15.61 16.43
CA ASN A 388 4.71 -16.99 16.90
C ASN A 388 3.41 -17.81 16.93
N GLY A 389 2.26 -17.16 17.19
CA GLY A 389 0.93 -17.80 17.16
C GLY A 389 0.55 -18.35 15.78
N TYR A 390 1.10 -17.80 14.70
CA TYR A 390 0.95 -18.31 13.33
C TYR A 390 2.03 -19.34 12.94
N GLY A 391 2.89 -19.75 13.88
CA GLY A 391 3.93 -20.75 13.64
C GLY A 391 5.16 -20.22 12.90
N LEU A 392 5.32 -18.89 12.80
CA LEU A 392 6.49 -18.24 12.21
C LEU A 392 7.34 -17.59 13.31
N GLN A 393 8.63 -17.41 13.04
CA GLN A 393 9.52 -16.63 13.91
C GLN A 393 9.67 -15.22 13.36
N ALA A 394 9.47 -14.22 14.23
CA ALA A 394 9.68 -12.82 13.86
C ALA A 394 11.18 -12.50 13.78
N VAL A 395 11.57 -11.77 12.73
CA VAL A 395 12.85 -11.04 12.68
C VAL A 395 12.55 -9.58 12.99
N VAL A 396 13.09 -9.05 14.08
CA VAL A 396 12.85 -7.65 14.46
C VAL A 396 13.74 -6.74 13.62
N GLY A 397 13.14 -5.78 12.91
CA GLY A 397 13.84 -4.72 12.20
C GLY A 397 13.79 -3.43 13.00
N VAL A 398 14.93 -2.96 13.51
CA VAL A 398 15.00 -1.70 14.25
C VAL A 398 15.43 -0.59 13.30
N ASN A 399 14.52 0.35 13.02
CA ASN A 399 14.88 1.54 12.26
C ASN A 399 15.59 2.54 13.16
N ALA A 400 16.89 2.68 12.96
CA ALA A 400 17.72 3.60 13.73
C ALA A 400 17.47 5.07 13.34
N PHE A 401 17.46 5.93 14.35
CA PHE A 401 17.44 7.39 14.21
C PHE A 401 18.75 8.00 14.69
N PRO A 402 19.15 9.20 14.21
CA PRO A 402 20.39 9.86 14.63
C PRO A 402 20.48 10.18 16.14
N THR A 403 19.34 10.15 16.84
CA THR A 403 19.24 10.40 18.28
C THR A 403 19.32 9.14 19.13
N ASP A 404 19.27 7.96 18.51
CA ASP A 404 19.35 6.70 19.23
C ASP A 404 20.82 6.47 19.63
N THR A 405 21.05 6.06 20.88
CA THR A 405 22.41 5.75 21.34
C THR A 405 22.75 4.28 21.06
N ASP A 406 24.03 3.94 21.00
CA ASP A 406 24.47 2.55 20.85
C ASP A 406 23.94 1.68 22.00
N GLU A 407 23.92 2.22 23.22
CA GLU A 407 23.40 1.55 24.42
C GLU A 407 21.90 1.28 24.34
N GLU A 408 21.12 2.10 23.62
CA GLU A 408 19.69 1.90 23.42
C GLU A 408 19.37 0.89 22.31
N LEU A 409 20.33 0.65 21.41
CA LEU A 409 20.22 -0.29 20.30
C LEU A 409 20.72 -1.70 20.66
N GLU A 410 21.74 -1.79 21.52
CA GLU A 410 22.21 -3.05 22.14
C GLU A 410 21.17 -3.63 23.10
#